data_AF-A0A6N8ECW0-F1
#
_entry.id   AF-A0A6N8ECW0-F1
#
_cell.length_a   1.000
_cell.length_b   1.000
_cell.length_c   1.000
_cell.angle_alpha   90.00
_cell.angle_beta   90.00
_cell.angle_gamma   90.00
#
_symmetry.space_group_name_H-M   'P 1'
#
loop_
_entity.id
_entity.type
_entity.pdbx_description
1 polymer ?
#
loop_
_entity_poly.entity_id
_entity_poly.type
_entity_poly.pdbx_seq_one_letter_code
_entity_poly.pdbx_strand_id
1 'polypeptide(L)'
;MLKDVKPSAYEIAQTAGNPHHGWMLQQRKLPTVKLLKSIRTLQKQIEQHEAWIADPWSKCASDHDPEKVRYYQTQKWPSDIARQREQINIIEGVLRERDSDQK
;
A
#
# COMPACT_ATOMS: atom_id res chain seq x y z
N MET A 1 -22.36 23.32 -0.66
CA MET A 1 -21.09 22.89 -0.03
C MET A 1 -20.56 21.70 -0.80
N LEU A 2 -19.55 21.90 -1.65
CA LEU A 2 -18.80 20.80 -2.24
C LEU A 2 -17.98 20.19 -1.10
N LYS A 3 -18.19 18.91 -0.81
CA LYS A 3 -17.30 18.18 0.10
C LYS A 3 -15.95 18.07 -0.61
N ASP A 4 -14.88 18.53 0.03
CA ASP A 4 -13.52 18.32 -0.47
C ASP A 4 -13.24 16.81 -0.50
N VAL A 5 -13.54 16.17 -1.64
CA VAL A 5 -13.19 14.77 -1.86
C VAL A 5 -11.68 14.75 -2.07
N LYS A 6 -10.94 14.28 -1.07
CA LYS A 6 -9.49 14.07 -1.22
C LYS A 6 -9.26 13.08 -2.36
N PRO A 7 -8.33 13.38 -3.28
CA PRO A 7 -8.00 12.45 -4.36
C PRO A 7 -7.42 11.15 -3.77
N SER A 8 -7.80 10.04 -4.38
CA SER A 8 -7.26 8.72 -4.12
C SER A 8 -5.78 8.63 -4.51
N ALA A 9 -5.06 7.64 -3.97
CA ALA A 9 -3.65 7.41 -4.32
C ALA A 9 -3.46 7.12 -5.82
N TYR A 10 -4.43 6.43 -6.43
CA TYR A 10 -4.49 6.24 -7.88
C TYR A 10 -4.56 7.58 -8.63
N GLU A 11 -5.48 8.47 -8.27
CA GLU A 11 -5.64 9.77 -8.92
C GLU A 11 -4.39 10.64 -8.77
N ILE A 12 -3.78 10.64 -7.59
CA ILE A 12 -2.51 11.34 -7.33
C ILE A 12 -1.40 10.79 -8.24
N ALA A 13 -1.30 9.46 -8.38
CA ALA A 13 -0.27 8.81 -9.18
C ALA A 13 -0.43 9.03 -10.69
N GLN A 14 -1.57 9.53 -11.17
CA GLN A 14 -1.76 9.86 -12.59
C GLN A 14 -0.89 11.03 -13.07
N THR A 15 -0.55 11.96 -12.17
CA THR A 15 0.28 13.13 -12.51
C THR A 15 1.77 12.79 -12.43
N ALA A 16 2.53 13.17 -13.46
CA ALA A 16 3.98 12.98 -13.47
C ALA A 16 4.65 13.73 -12.30
N GLY A 17 5.63 13.08 -11.67
CA GLY A 17 6.35 13.62 -10.50
C GLY A 17 5.67 13.37 -9.15
N ASN A 18 4.41 12.95 -9.12
CA ASN A 18 3.72 12.60 -7.88
C ASN A 18 4.14 11.24 -7.31
N PRO A 19 3.90 10.99 -6.02
CA PRO A 19 4.14 9.69 -5.40
C PRO A 19 3.58 8.54 -6.21
N HIS A 20 4.37 7.46 -6.32
CA HIS A 20 4.03 6.23 -7.03
C HIS A 20 3.76 6.34 -8.54
N HIS A 21 3.89 7.51 -9.18
CA HIS A 21 3.63 7.66 -10.62
C HIS A 21 4.41 6.65 -11.48
N GLY A 22 5.73 6.62 -11.32
CA GLY A 22 6.57 5.68 -12.07
C GLY A 22 6.23 4.22 -11.78
N TRP A 23 5.82 3.90 -10.55
CA TRP A 23 5.43 2.55 -10.15
C TRP A 23 4.07 2.14 -10.74
N MET A 24 3.08 3.05 -10.77
CA MET A 24 1.78 2.86 -11.40
C MET A 24 1.94 2.54 -12.89
N LEU A 25 2.82 3.26 -13.61
CA LEU A 25 3.10 2.98 -15.01
C LEU A 25 3.66 1.56 -15.24
N GLN A 26 4.40 1.01 -14.28
CA GLN A 26 4.81 -0.40 -14.35
C GLN A 26 3.64 -1.34 -14.08
N GLN A 27 2.74 -1.02 -13.14
CA GLN A 27 1.55 -1.83 -12.88
C GLN A 27 0.63 -1.90 -14.11
N ARG A 28 0.45 -0.78 -14.84
CA ARG A 28 -0.32 -0.73 -16.09
C ARG A 28 0.15 -1.72 -17.15
N LYS A 29 1.42 -2.13 -17.13
CA LYS A 29 2.00 -3.10 -18.08
C LYS A 29 1.79 -4.57 -17.67
N LEU A 30 1.42 -4.84 -16.41
CA LEU A 30 1.29 -6.21 -15.90
C LEU A 30 -0.05 -6.83 -16.28
N PRO A 31 -0.14 -8.14 -16.58
CA PRO A 31 -1.42 -8.78 -16.82
C PRO A 31 -2.30 -8.77 -15.56
N THR A 32 -3.63 -8.75 -15.73
CA THR A 32 -4.62 -8.66 -14.63
C THR A 32 -4.38 -9.69 -13.53
N VAL A 33 -4.00 -10.93 -13.89
CA VAL A 33 -3.72 -11.99 -12.90
C VAL A 33 -2.56 -11.63 -11.96
N LYS A 34 -1.54 -10.90 -12.46
CA LYS A 34 -0.40 -10.45 -11.65
C LYS A 34 -0.81 -9.31 -10.73
N LEU A 35 -1.64 -8.38 -11.20
CA LEU A 35 -2.20 -7.29 -10.39
C LEU A 35 -3.01 -7.83 -9.21
N LEU A 36 -3.92 -8.78 -9.46
CA LEU A 36 -4.70 -9.43 -8.41
C LEU A 36 -3.81 -10.19 -7.41
N LYS A 37 -2.75 -10.85 -7.88
CA LYS A 37 -1.75 -11.49 -7.01
C LYS A 37 -1.00 -10.46 -6.15
N SER A 38 -0.65 -9.30 -6.71
CA SER A 38 0.01 -8.21 -5.98
C SER A 38 -0.89 -7.68 -4.86
N ILE A 39 -2.19 -7.44 -5.11
CA ILE A 39 -3.15 -7.03 -4.07
C ILE A 39 -3.16 -8.04 -2.91
N ARG A 40 -3.30 -9.34 -3.21
CA ARG A 40 -3.31 -10.38 -2.17
C ARG A 40 -2.01 -10.43 -1.36
N THR A 41 -0.88 -10.16 -2.01
CA THR A 41 0.42 -10.11 -1.33
C THR A 41 0.52 -8.91 -0.40
N LEU A 42 0.08 -7.74 -0.86
CA LEU A 42 0.06 -6.51 -0.06
C LEU A 42 -0.89 -6.64 1.14
N GLN A 43 -2.07 -7.24 0.96
CA GLN A 43 -3.01 -7.52 2.06
C GLN A 43 -2.38 -8.41 3.14
N LYS A 44 -1.73 -9.50 2.74
CA LYS A 44 -0.99 -10.36 3.69
C LYS A 44 0.13 -9.62 4.42
N GLN A 45 0.81 -8.70 3.74
CA GLN A 45 1.83 -7.88 4.38
C GLN A 45 1.21 -6.92 5.40
N ILE A 46 0.08 -6.28 5.06
CA ILE A 46 -0.66 -5.41 6.01
C ILE A 46 -1.03 -6.22 7.25
N GLU A 47 -1.64 -7.39 7.10
CA GLU A 47 -2.02 -8.28 8.21
C GLU A 47 -0.82 -8.64 9.10
N GLN A 48 0.34 -8.94 8.50
CA GLN A 48 1.56 -9.20 9.25
C GLN A 48 2.04 -8.00 10.05
N HIS A 49 2.00 -6.80 9.45
CA HIS A 49 2.41 -5.57 10.16
C HIS A 49 1.41 -5.22 11.27
N GLU A 50 0.11 -5.42 11.06
CA GLU A 50 -0.91 -5.24 12.09
C GLU A 50 -0.71 -6.23 13.26
N ALA A 51 -0.37 -7.49 12.96
CA ALA A 51 -0.01 -8.47 13.98
C ALA A 51 1.26 -8.07 14.77
N TRP A 52 2.29 -7.56 14.10
CA TRP A 52 3.48 -7.05 14.78
C TRP A 52 3.21 -5.80 15.59
N ILE A 53 2.28 -4.94 15.18
CA ILE A 53 1.89 -3.78 16.01
C ILE A 53 1.20 -4.26 17.30
N ALA A 54 0.35 -5.30 17.22
CA ALA A 54 -0.31 -5.88 18.38
C ALA A 54 0.66 -6.63 19.31
N ASP A 55 1.60 -7.39 18.73
CA ASP A 55 2.64 -8.12 19.44
C ASP A 55 4.01 -7.89 18.78
N PRO A 56 4.73 -6.81 19.15
CA PRO A 56 6.00 -6.45 18.49
C PRO A 56 7.12 -7.45 18.72
N TRP A 57 7.08 -8.19 19.84
CA TRP A 57 8.10 -9.18 20.19
C TRP A 57 7.94 -10.50 19.41
N SER A 58 6.81 -10.71 18.73
CA SER A 58 6.69 -11.78 17.73
C SER A 58 7.63 -11.59 16.52
N LYS A 59 8.06 -10.34 16.25
CA LYS A 59 8.97 -9.98 15.16
C LYS A 59 10.35 -9.57 15.64
N CYS A 60 10.42 -8.87 16.76
CA CYS A 60 11.68 -8.40 17.33
C CYS A 60 12.27 -9.47 18.26
N ALA A 61 13.53 -9.82 18.06
CA ALA A 61 14.26 -10.65 19.02
C ALA A 61 14.26 -10.00 20.41
N SER A 62 14.28 -10.81 21.48
CA SER A 62 14.15 -10.36 22.87
C SER A 62 15.28 -9.45 23.36
N ASP A 63 16.40 -9.41 22.65
CA ASP A 63 17.55 -8.55 22.91
C ASP A 63 17.51 -7.21 22.14
N HIS A 64 16.44 -6.95 21.38
CA HIS A 64 16.26 -5.65 20.76
C HIS A 64 16.13 -4.54 21.80
N ASP A 65 16.78 -3.41 21.49
CA ASP A 65 16.56 -2.15 22.17
C ASP A 65 15.05 -1.79 22.20
N PRO A 66 14.43 -1.67 23.40
CA PRO A 66 13.02 -1.33 23.53
C PRO A 66 12.60 -0.03 22.83
N GLU A 67 13.50 0.97 22.72
CA GLU A 67 13.18 2.21 21.99
C GLU A 67 13.02 1.95 20.49
N LYS A 68 13.88 1.09 19.94
CA LYS A 68 13.80 0.67 18.54
C LYS A 68 12.53 -0.14 18.26
N VAL A 69 12.13 -1.02 19.19
CA VAL A 69 10.85 -1.74 19.11
C VAL A 69 9.66 -0.78 19.11
N ARG A 70 9.68 0.24 19.99
CA ARG A 70 8.66 1.29 20.03
C ARG A 70 8.60 2.10 18.74
N TYR A 71 9.75 2.43 18.14
CA TYR A 71 9.80 3.09 16.83
C TYR A 71 9.13 2.24 15.74
N TYR A 72 9.41 0.93 15.72
CA TYR A 72 8.76 0.04 14.76
C TYR A 72 7.24 0.01 14.92
N GLN A 73 6.78 -0.16 16.15
CA GLN A 73 5.36 -0.25 16.49
C GLN A 73 4.60 1.05 16.19
N THR A 74 5.17 2.21 16.49
CA THR A 74 4.45 3.49 16.46
C THR A 74 4.64 4.29 15.17
N GLN A 75 5.70 4.03 14.41
CA GLN A 75 6.05 4.83 13.23
C GLN A 75 6.24 3.97 11.99
N LYS A 76 7.18 3.02 12.03
CA LYS A 76 7.62 2.31 10.83
C LYS A 76 6.54 1.42 10.23
N TRP A 77 5.99 0.50 11.01
CA TRP A 77 4.97 -0.43 10.53
C TRP A 77 3.67 0.28 10.15
N PRO A 78 3.17 1.28 10.91
CA PRO A 78 2.05 2.12 10.47
C PRO A 78 2.30 2.81 9.13
N SER A 79 3.50 3.36 8.92
CA SER A 79 3.88 4.00 7.65
C SER A 79 3.96 2.99 6.49
N ASP A 80 4.42 1.78 6.76
CA ASP A 80 4.45 0.69 5.78
C ASP A 80 3.04 0.23 5.39
N ILE A 81 2.12 0.10 6.36
CA ILE A 81 0.71 -0.18 6.11
C ILE A 81 0.08 0.91 5.24
N ALA A 82 0.30 2.19 5.56
CA ALA A 82 -0.23 3.30 4.79
C ALA A 82 0.22 3.23 3.32
N ARG A 83 1.52 3.02 3.09
CA ARG A 83 2.07 2.87 1.74
C ARG A 83 1.51 1.64 1.02
N GLN A 84 1.34 0.51 1.70
CA GLN A 84 0.75 -0.70 1.11
C GLN A 84 -0.72 -0.49 0.70
N ARG A 85 -1.48 0.27 1.51
CA ARG A 85 -2.87 0.66 1.18
C ARG A 85 -2.93 1.57 -0.04
N GLU A 86 -2.00 2.53 -0.17
CA GLU A 86 -1.87 3.35 -1.38
C GLU A 86 -1.58 2.50 -2.61
N GLN A 87 -0.65 1.53 -2.50
CA GLN A 87 -0.31 0.62 -3.58
C GLN A 87 -1.49 -0.25 -4.01
N ILE A 88 -2.29 -0.77 -3.06
CA ILE A 88 -3.54 -1.49 -3.36
C ILE A 88 -4.49 -0.57 -4.13
N ASN A 89 -4.74 0.64 -3.62
CA ASN A 89 -5.66 1.58 -4.25
C ASN A 89 -5.24 1.94 -5.70
N ILE A 90 -3.95 2.08 -5.95
CA ILE A 90 -3.39 2.29 -7.29
C ILE A 90 -3.64 1.09 -8.20
N ILE A 91 -3.37 -0.14 -7.73
CA ILE A 91 -3.60 -1.34 -8.55
C ILE A 91 -5.09 -1.49 -8.88
N GLU A 92 -5.98 -1.24 -7.91
CA GLU A 92 -7.42 -1.24 -8.13
C GLU A 92 -7.85 -0.18 -9.15
N GLY A 93 -7.23 1.01 -9.14
CA GLY A 93 -7.46 2.04 -10.15
C GLY A 93 -7.06 1.60 -11.55
N VAL A 94 -5.89 0.95 -11.70
CA VAL A 94 -5.45 0.36 -12.97
C VAL A 94 -6.40 -0.73 -13.46
N LEU A 95 -6.96 -1.54 -12.56
CA LEU A 95 -7.96 -2.55 -12.93
C LEU A 95 -9.26 -1.90 -13.42
N ARG A 96 -9.75 -0.87 -12.73
CA ARG A 96 -10.96 -0.12 -13.15
C ARG A 96 -10.79 0.59 -14.49
N GLU A 97 -9.61 1.15 -14.75
CA GLU A 97 -9.23 1.75 -16.04
C GLU A 97 -9.45 0.72 -17.17
N ARG A 98 -8.90 -0.50 -17.00
CA ARG A 98 -9.03 -1.58 -18.00
C ARG A 98 -10.46 -2.05 -18.22
N ASP A 99 -11.24 -2.18 -17.15
CA ASP A 99 -12.64 -2.60 -17.26
C ASP A 99 -13.51 -1.56 -17.98
N SER A 100 -13.08 -0.28 -17.95
CA SER A 100 -13.75 0.81 -18.67
C SER A 100 -13.38 0.84 -20.15
N ASP A 101 -12.13 0.53 -20.50
CA ASP A 101 -11.64 0.47 -21.90
C ASP A 101 -12.19 -0.73 -22.70
N GLN A 102 -12.71 -1.76 -22.01
CA GLN A 102 -13.29 -2.95 -22.63
C GLN A 102 -14.80 -2.84 -22.91
N LYS A 103 -15.43 -1.72 -22.54
CA LYS A 103 -16.85 -1.43 -22.80
C LYS A 103 -17.00 -0.48 -23.97
#